data_AF-A0A9W6NNP8-F1
#
_entry.id   AF-A0A9W6NNP8-F1
#
_cell.length_a   1.000
_cell.length_b   1.000
_cell.length_c   1.000
_cell.angle_alpha   90.00
_cell.angle_beta   90.00
_cell.angle_gamma   90.00
#
_symmetry.space_group_name_H-M   'P 1'
#
loop_
_entity.id
_entity.type
_entity.pdbx_description
1 polymer ?
#
loop_
_entity_poly.entity_id
_entity_poly.type
_entity_poly.pdbx_seq_one_letter_code
_entity_poly.pdbx_strand_id
1 'polypeptide(L)'
;MPYRWWPATLAALNGIDPLEALQALNADRRLPRAGVALDLPVLSVWARTEAGRPLIVVLRHEGGLEWLIVGALDMTPAQVAEFEAWEASHAPE
;
A
#
# COMPACT_ATOMS: atom_id res chain seq x y z
N MET A 1 0.62 -15.03 0.04
CA MET A 1 2.07 -14.85 -0.19
C MET A 1 2.68 -14.28 1.08
N PRO A 2 3.82 -14.79 1.57
CA PRO A 2 4.45 -14.20 2.76
C PRO A 2 5.02 -12.82 2.41
N TYR A 3 4.60 -11.78 3.14
CA TYR A 3 5.23 -10.47 3.08
C TYR A 3 6.30 -10.38 4.15
N ARG A 4 7.50 -9.93 3.79
CA ARG A 4 8.56 -9.65 4.76
C ARG A 4 8.68 -8.14 4.96
N TRP A 5 8.88 -7.71 6.19
CA TRP A 5 9.12 -6.30 6.51
C TRP A 5 10.60 -5.97 6.31
N TRP A 6 10.88 -4.85 5.65
CA TRP A 6 12.24 -4.33 5.66
C TRP A 6 12.59 -3.82 7.08
N PRO A 7 13.77 -4.12 7.63
CA PRO A 7 14.06 -3.87 9.05
C PRO A 7 13.89 -2.40 9.49
N ALA A 8 14.14 -1.44 8.59
CA ALA A 8 13.97 -0.02 8.88
C ALA A 8 12.52 0.49 8.71
N THR A 9 11.63 -0.31 8.13
CA THR A 9 10.26 0.12 7.78
C THR A 9 9.39 0.35 9.00
N LEU A 10 9.51 -0.49 10.03
CA LEU A 10 8.71 -0.34 11.25
C LEU A 10 8.95 1.02 11.93
N ALA A 11 10.14 1.58 11.81
CA ALA A 11 10.46 2.91 12.33
C ALA A 11 9.93 4.06 11.44
N ALA A 12 9.63 3.79 10.17
CA ALA A 12 9.12 4.76 9.21
C ALA A 12 7.58 4.76 9.12
N LEU A 13 6.92 3.81 9.77
CA LEU A 13 5.46 3.80 9.94
C LEU A 13 5.08 4.96 10.87
N ASN A 14 4.79 6.13 10.28
CA ASN A 14 4.37 7.35 10.98
C ASN A 14 2.98 7.18 11.62
N GLY A 15 2.85 6.33 12.64
CA GLY A 15 1.58 6.06 13.32
C GLY A 15 0.62 5.15 12.54
N ILE A 16 1.14 4.34 11.62
CA ILE A 16 0.38 3.28 10.92
C ILE A 16 0.72 1.95 11.57
N ASP A 17 -0.29 1.21 12.01
CA ASP A 17 -0.06 -0.11 12.57
C ASP A 17 0.37 -1.10 11.46
N PRO A 18 1.37 -1.97 11.69
CA PRO A 18 1.71 -3.03 10.75
C PRO A 18 0.50 -3.87 10.29
N LEU A 19 -0.48 -4.07 11.17
CA LEU A 19 -1.73 -4.75 10.86
C LEU A 19 -2.59 -3.97 9.87
N GLU A 20 -2.66 -2.63 9.97
CA GLU A 20 -3.38 -1.79 9.00
C GLU A 20 -2.78 -1.95 7.59
N ALA A 21 -1.46 -2.02 7.48
CA ALA A 21 -0.80 -2.26 6.20
C ALA A 21 -1.13 -3.64 5.63
N LEU A 22 -1.18 -4.68 6.48
CA LEU A 22 -1.59 -6.02 6.06
C LEU A 22 -3.07 -6.06 5.66
N GLN A 23 -3.96 -5.37 6.38
CA GLN A 23 -5.37 -5.24 6.00
C GLN A 23 -5.51 -4.59 4.62
N ALA A 24 -4.80 -3.48 4.39
CA ALA A 24 -4.81 -2.81 3.09
C ALA A 24 -4.30 -3.72 1.95
N LEU A 25 -3.25 -4.52 2.19
CA LEU A 25 -2.76 -5.49 1.20
C LEU A 25 -3.74 -6.63 0.93
N ASN A 26 -4.50 -7.06 1.95
CA ASN A 26 -5.50 -8.12 1.84
C ASN A 26 -6.90 -7.61 1.44
N ALA A 27 -7.09 -6.30 1.30
CA ALA A 27 -8.36 -5.72 0.91
C ALA A 27 -8.81 -6.24 -0.48
N ASP A 28 -10.12 -6.44 -0.62
CA ASP A 28 -10.74 -6.83 -1.90
C ASP A 28 -10.53 -5.74 -2.97
N ARG A 29 -10.62 -4.48 -2.54
CA ARG A 29 -10.48 -3.30 -3.41
C ARG A 29 -9.10 -2.68 -3.23
N ARG A 30 -8.18 -3.12 -4.08
CA ARG A 30 -6.80 -2.64 -4.10
C ARG A 30 -6.40 -2.19 -5.49
N LEU A 31 -5.79 -1.02 -5.58
CA LEU A 31 -5.24 -0.47 -6.80
C LEU A 31 -3.71 -0.62 -6.77
N PRO A 32 -3.14 -1.61 -7.48
CA PRO A 32 -1.70 -1.72 -7.66
C PRO A 32 -1.20 -0.65 -8.63
N ARG A 33 -0.14 0.07 -8.23
CA ARG A 33 0.46 1.14 -9.01
C ARG A 33 1.98 1.08 -8.94
N ALA A 34 2.61 0.91 -10.10
CA ALA A 34 4.07 1.00 -10.21
C ALA A 34 4.52 2.44 -9.93
N GLY A 35 5.61 2.59 -9.19
CA GLY A 35 6.19 3.87 -8.82
C GLY A 35 7.70 3.78 -8.64
N VAL A 36 8.29 4.91 -8.27
CA VAL A 36 9.71 4.99 -7.94
C VAL A 36 9.82 5.64 -6.56
N ALA A 37 10.58 5.02 -5.66
CA ALA A 37 10.88 5.56 -4.34
C ALA A 37 12.39 5.48 -4.11
N LEU A 38 13.03 6.59 -3.74
CA LEU A 38 14.49 6.68 -3.57
C LEU A 38 15.26 6.12 -4.79
N ASP A 39 14.83 6.51 -6.00
CA ASP A 39 15.38 6.06 -7.28
C ASP A 39 15.31 4.54 -7.55
N LEU A 40 14.50 3.81 -6.78
CA LEU A 40 14.27 2.38 -6.96
C LEU A 40 12.84 2.10 -7.44
N PRO A 41 12.64 1.16 -8.37
CA PRO A 41 11.31 0.74 -8.79
C PRO A 41 10.60 0.04 -7.63
N VAL A 42 9.39 0.49 -7.33
CA VAL A 42 8.54 -0.05 -6.27
C VAL A 42 7.11 -0.26 -6.78
N LEU A 43 6.39 -1.15 -6.12
CA LEU A 43 4.96 -1.34 -6.32
C LEU A 43 4.22 -0.73 -5.14
N SER A 44 3.47 0.33 -5.37
CA SER A 44 2.56 0.88 -4.37
C SER A 44 1.17 0.24 -4.50
N VAL A 45 0.57 -0.16 -3.40
CA VAL A 45 -0.78 -0.72 -3.33
C VAL A 45 -1.64 0.26 -2.56
N TRP A 46 -2.65 0.80 -3.24
CA TRP A 46 -3.57 1.78 -2.69
C TRP A 46 -4.84 1.05 -2.30
N ALA A 47 -5.22 1.11 -1.03
CA ALA A 47 -6.38 0.40 -0.52
C ALA A 47 -6.92 1.08 0.74
N ARG A 48 -8.12 0.70 1.15
CA ARG A 48 -8.66 1.05 2.47
C ARG A 48 -8.39 -0.06 3.47
N THR A 49 -8.08 0.32 4.70
CA THR A 49 -8.10 -0.60 5.84
C THR A 49 -9.53 -1.03 6.17
N GLU A 50 -9.70 -2.01 7.06
CA GLU A 50 -11.03 -2.41 7.55
C GLU A 50 -11.77 -1.25 8.26
N ALA A 51 -11.02 -0.31 8.84
CA ALA A 51 -11.56 0.91 9.44
C ALA A 51 -11.94 1.99 8.39
N GLY A 52 -11.76 1.72 7.10
CA GLY A 52 -12.05 2.65 6.00
C GLY A 52 -10.97 3.72 5.74
N ARG A 53 -9.84 3.66 6.46
CA ARG A 53 -8.72 4.60 6.30
C ARG A 53 -7.96 4.30 5.00
N PRO A 54 -7.80 5.26 4.08
CA PRO A 54 -7.07 5.05 2.84
C PRO A 54 -5.54 5.09 3.08
N LEU A 55 -4.86 4.01 2.72
CA LEU A 55 -3.41 3.85 2.88
C LEU A 55 -2.73 3.45 1.58
N ILE A 56 -1.47 3.87 1.45
CA ILE A 56 -0.54 3.39 0.43
C ILE A 56 0.46 2.47 1.10
N VAL A 57 0.49 1.21 0.68
CA VAL A 57 1.50 0.24 1.08
C VAL A 57 2.52 0.11 -0.04
N VAL A 58 3.78 0.42 0.25
CA VAL A 58 4.86 0.35 -0.73
C VAL A 58 5.59 -0.98 -0.57
N LEU A 59 5.64 -1.72 -1.68
CA LEU A 59 6.28 -3.01 -1.81
C LEU A 59 7.50 -2.89 -2.73
N ARG A 60 8.55 -3.63 -2.41
CA ARG A 60 9.70 -3.85 -3.28
C ARG A 60 9.84 -5.34 -3.57
N HIS A 61 10.10 -5.67 -4.83
CA HIS A 61 10.42 -7.04 -5.20
C HIS A 61 11.89 -7.32 -4.89
N GLU A 62 12.18 -8.39 -4.14
CA GLU A 62 13.56 -8.78 -3.78
C GLU A 62 14.01 -10.04 -4.54
N GLY A 63 13.50 -10.23 -5.76
CA GLY A 63 13.78 -11.42 -6.57
C GLY A 63 12.96 -12.64 -6.15
N GLY A 64 12.81 -13.60 -7.07
CA GLY A 64 11.98 -14.80 -6.82
C GLY A 64 10.50 -14.45 -6.54
N LEU A 65 9.93 -15.06 -5.51
CA LEU A 65 8.54 -14.83 -5.07
C LEU A 65 8.43 -13.90 -3.86
N GLU A 66 9.53 -13.26 -3.46
CA GLU A 66 9.61 -12.48 -2.22
C GLU A 66 9.28 -11.01 -2.46
N TRP A 67 8.31 -10.51 -1.69
CA TRP A 67 7.92 -9.11 -1.64
C TRP A 67 8.22 -8.53 -0.27
N LEU A 68 8.93 -7.41 -0.27
CA LEU A 68 9.24 -6.66 0.92
C LEU A 68 8.30 -5.48 1.08
N ILE A 69 7.68 -5.35 2.24
CA ILE A 69 7.02 -4.11 2.66
C ILE A 69 8.10 -3.14 3.06
N VAL A 70 8.29 -2.11 2.25
CA VAL A 70 9.27 -1.04 2.49
C VAL A 70 8.69 0.15 3.22
N GLY A 71 7.36 0.32 3.18
CA GLY A 71 6.68 1.43 3.84
C GLY A 71 5.16 1.27 3.81
N ALA A 72 4.48 1.93 4.74
CA ALA A 72 3.08 2.31 4.60
C ALA A 72 2.94 3.79 4.96
N LEU A 73 2.10 4.50 4.22
CA LEU A 73 1.88 5.94 4.36
C LEU A 73 0.41 6.26 4.13
N ASP A 74 -0.08 7.30 4.82
CA ASP A 74 -1.38 7.88 4.53
C ASP A 74 -1.40 8.45 3.10
N MET A 75 -2.54 8.30 2.44
CA MET A 75 -2.77 9.02 1.18
C MET A 75 -2.89 10.52 1.46
N THR A 76 -2.24 11.32 0.64
CA THR A 76 -2.49 12.77 0.57
C THR A 76 -3.90 13.05 0.03
N PRO A 77 -4.50 14.22 0.29
CA PRO A 77 -5.85 14.53 -0.20
C PRO A 77 -6.03 14.38 -1.72
N ALA A 78 -4.99 14.68 -2.50
CA ALA A 78 -5.01 14.50 -3.96
C ALA A 78 -5.04 13.01 -4.36
N GLN A 79 -4.27 12.17 -3.66
CA GLN A 79 -4.24 10.73 -3.88
C GLN A 79 -5.56 10.08 -3.43
N VAL A 80 -6.16 10.55 -2.33
CA VAL A 80 -7.49 10.10 -1.90
C VAL A 80 -8.52 10.38 -2.98
N ALA A 81 -8.55 11.59 -3.54
CA ALA A 81 -9.50 11.94 -4.61
C ALA A 81 -9.33 11.07 -5.86
N GLU A 82 -8.08 10.80 -6.25
CA GLU A 82 -7.78 9.89 -7.37
C GLU A 82 -8.21 8.46 -7.07
N PHE A 83 -7.92 7.98 -5.86
CA PHE A 83 -8.30 6.65 -5.41
C PHE A 83 -9.82 6.49 -5.37
N GLU A 84 -10.54 7.46 -4.83
CA GLU A 84 -12.01 7.46 -4.76
C GLU A 84 -12.66 7.48 -6.14
N ALA A 85 -12.10 8.23 -7.08
CA ALA A 85 -12.56 8.21 -8.47
C ALA A 85 -12.36 6.83 -9.11
N TRP A 86 -11.22 6.17 -8.85
CA TRP A 86 -11.00 4.79 -9.26
C TRP A 86 -11.99 3.84 -8.57
N GLU A 87 -12.20 3.96 -7.26
CA GLU A 87 -13.17 3.16 -6.52
C GLU A 87 -14.59 3.32 -7.10
N ALA A 88 -15.01 4.51 -7.49
CA ALA A 88 -16.33 4.71 -8.11
C ALA A 88 -16.46 4.01 -9.48
N SER A 89 -15.38 3.95 -10.26
CA SER A 89 -15.38 3.32 -11.60
C SER A 89 -15.19 1.80 -11.59
N HIS A 90 -14.70 1.23 -10.49
CA HIS A 90 -14.44 -0.20 -10.32
C HIS A 90 -15.24 -0.78 -9.15
N ALA A 91 -16.40 -0.20 -8.84
CA ALA A 91 -17.38 -0.82 -7.95
C ALA A 91 -18.09 -1.95 -8.73
N PRO A 92 -18.19 -3.17 -8.17
CA PRO A 92 -19.04 -4.19 -8.77
C PRO A 92 -20.48 -3.66 -8.79
N GLU A 93 -21.10 -3.68 -9.97
CA GLU A 93 -22.54 -3.41 -10.18
C GLU A 93 -23.42 -4.42 -9.42
#